data_AF-A0A961W176-F1
#
_entry.id   AF-A0A961W176-F1
#
_cell.length_a   1.000
_cell.length_b   1.000
_cell.length_c   1.000
_cell.angle_alpha   90.00
_cell.angle_beta   90.00
_cell.angle_gamma   90.00
#
_symmetry.space_group_name_H-M   'P 1'
#
loop_
_entity.id
_entity.type
_entity.pdbx_description
1 polymer ?
#
loop_
_entity_poly.entity_id
_entity_poly.type
_entity_poly.pdbx_seq_one_letter_code
_entity_poly.pdbx_strand_id
1 'polypeptide(L)'
;MVRVRILPALILSLGVLFAMKAGGFLLDGRVRLSGIAPALAQEEPVTGRVTTERPEEQPIEGSAVETSQDRILERLGERRRQLDERERDLDLREQLLQAAEQRLADRVGELEALEQRIGVALDEREEQRLAEVQRLITMYESMRAKDAAEIMNELDLSILLEVARRMNPRKMADIMAQMQPDAARRLTIALAMNGGVQDEPVTTQSIQALPQIEGEPIPAPEAR
;
A
#
# COMPACT_ATOMS: atom_id res chain seq x y z
N MET A 1 21.08 5.85 -23.01
CA MET A 1 20.63 6.69 -21.89
C MET A 1 19.45 7.53 -22.32
N VAL A 2 18.22 7.02 -22.14
CA VAL A 2 17.00 7.80 -22.37
C VAL A 2 16.56 8.36 -21.02
N ARG A 3 16.62 9.69 -20.86
CA ARG A 3 16.12 10.39 -19.66
C ARG A 3 14.60 10.35 -19.68
N VAL A 4 14.01 9.36 -19.00
CA VAL A 4 12.56 9.29 -18.81
C VAL A 4 12.16 10.40 -17.83
N ARG A 5 11.49 11.42 -18.35
CA ARG A 5 10.93 12.53 -17.57
C ARG A 5 9.77 11.97 -16.75
N ILE A 6 9.81 12.14 -15.44
CA ILE A 6 8.84 11.62 -14.45
C ILE A 6 7.54 12.45 -14.43
N LEU A 7 7.57 13.62 -15.07
CA LEU A 7 6.49 14.61 -15.14
C LEU A 7 5.18 14.14 -15.82
N PRO A 8 5.15 13.27 -16.85
CA PRO A 8 3.91 12.77 -17.45
C PRO A 8 3.24 11.63 -16.66
N ALA A 9 3.99 10.86 -15.86
CA ALA A 9 3.42 9.77 -15.05
C ALA A 9 2.62 10.30 -13.85
N LEU A 10 3.03 11.44 -13.30
CA LEU A 10 2.37 12.09 -12.16
C LEU A 10 1.01 12.70 -12.56
N ILE A 11 0.90 13.27 -13.78
CA ILE A 11 -0.35 13.81 -14.34
C ILE A 11 -1.39 12.70 -14.57
N LEU A 12 -0.94 11.50 -14.96
CA LEU A 12 -1.82 10.35 -15.18
C LEU A 12 -2.37 9.81 -13.85
N SER A 13 -1.58 9.82 -12.77
CA SER A 13 -2.06 9.42 -11.43
C SER A 13 -3.08 10.41 -10.85
N LEU A 14 -2.93 11.71 -11.13
CA LEU A 14 -3.84 12.74 -10.63
C LEU A 14 -5.20 12.70 -11.35
N GLY A 15 -5.23 12.33 -12.64
CA GLY A 15 -6.46 12.14 -13.41
C GLY A 15 -7.28 10.93 -12.97
N VAL A 16 -6.63 9.83 -12.56
CA VAL A 16 -7.30 8.64 -12.02
C VAL A 16 -7.92 8.93 -10.65
N LEU A 17 -7.27 9.74 -9.83
CA LEU A 17 -7.81 10.19 -8.54
C LEU A 17 -9.01 11.14 -8.67
N PHE A 18 -9.08 11.94 -9.74
CA PHE A 18 -10.25 12.79 -10.03
C PHE A 18 -11.45 11.97 -10.50
N ALA A 19 -11.24 10.91 -11.30
CA ALA A 19 -12.29 9.99 -11.71
C ALA A 19 -12.88 9.19 -10.53
N MET A 20 -12.04 8.80 -9.57
CA MET A 20 -12.47 8.05 -8.39
C MET A 20 -13.25 8.91 -7.37
N LYS A 21 -12.99 10.22 -7.31
CA LYS A 21 -13.70 11.16 -6.42
C LYS A 21 -14.99 11.72 -7.03
N ALA A 22 -15.12 11.75 -8.36
CA ALA A 22 -16.35 12.15 -9.06
C ALA A 22 -17.32 10.98 -9.32
N GLY A 23 -16.84 9.73 -9.33
CA GLY A 23 -17.66 8.53 -9.59
C GLY A 23 -18.70 8.21 -8.51
N GLY A 24 -18.51 8.68 -7.27
CA GLY A 24 -19.46 8.48 -6.18
C GLY A 24 -20.71 9.38 -6.24
N PHE A 25 -20.71 10.42 -7.07
CA PHE A 25 -21.82 11.38 -7.17
C PHE A 25 -22.83 11.00 -8.27
N LEU A 26 -22.55 9.99 -9.08
CA LEU A 26 -23.37 9.66 -10.26
C LEU A 26 -24.26 8.43 -10.11
N LEU A 27 -24.20 7.69 -8.99
CA LEU A 27 -25.03 6.50 -8.77
C LEU A 27 -26.02 6.60 -7.59
N ASP A 28 -26.02 7.67 -6.80
CA ASP A 28 -27.01 7.86 -5.73
C ASP A 28 -27.92 9.08 -5.99
N GLY A 29 -28.62 9.01 -7.12
CA GLY A 29 -29.63 9.97 -7.54
C GLY A 29 -31.00 9.74 -6.90
N ARG A 30 -31.07 9.53 -5.57
CA ARG A 30 -32.35 9.51 -4.82
C ARG A 30 -32.22 10.13 -3.43
N VAL A 31 -32.01 11.44 -3.39
CA VAL A 31 -32.52 12.27 -2.29
C VAL A 31 -33.41 13.34 -2.90
N ARG A 32 -34.73 13.12 -2.89
CA ARG A 32 -35.71 14.18 -3.07
C ARG A 32 -35.69 15.02 -1.80
N LEU A 33 -34.92 16.11 -1.84
CA LEU A 33 -35.10 17.19 -0.89
C LEU A 33 -36.46 17.83 -1.18
N SER A 34 -37.35 17.68 -0.20
CA SER A 34 -38.56 18.46 -0.03
C SER A 34 -38.27 19.96 -0.18
N GLY A 35 -39.13 20.66 -0.91
CA GLY A 35 -39.25 22.11 -0.84
C GLY A 35 -39.20 22.80 -2.20
N ILE A 36 -40.35 23.38 -2.57
CA ILE A 36 -40.58 24.33 -3.67
C ILE A 36 -40.88 23.66 -5.03
N ALA A 37 -42.15 23.30 -5.22
CA ALA A 37 -42.75 23.24 -6.55
C ALA A 37 -43.39 24.61 -6.86
N PRO A 38 -43.15 25.20 -8.05
CA PRO A 38 -43.96 26.32 -8.53
C PRO A 38 -45.35 25.79 -8.91
N ALA A 39 -46.37 26.47 -8.41
CA ALA A 39 -47.76 26.23 -8.77
C ALA A 39 -47.97 26.50 -10.27
N LEU A 40 -48.18 25.44 -11.05
CA LEU A 40 -48.83 25.53 -12.35
C LEU A 40 -50.32 25.30 -12.12
N ALA A 41 -51.10 26.32 -12.45
CA ALA A 41 -52.56 26.28 -12.45
C ALA A 41 -53.06 25.18 -13.38
N GLN A 42 -53.88 24.29 -12.83
CA GLN A 42 -54.86 23.51 -13.58
C GLN A 42 -56.20 23.74 -12.90
N GLU A 43 -57.06 24.48 -13.61
CA GLU A 43 -58.50 24.50 -13.37
C GLU A 43 -59.08 23.14 -13.77
N GLU A 44 -59.76 22.48 -12.84
CA GLU A 44 -60.87 21.58 -13.17
C GLU A 44 -62.03 21.80 -12.17
N PRO A 45 -63.29 21.69 -12.63
CA PRO A 45 -64.43 22.33 -11.99
C PRO A 45 -65.06 21.44 -10.92
N VAL A 46 -65.04 21.89 -9.66
CA VAL A 46 -65.84 21.26 -8.60
C VAL A 46 -67.19 21.97 -8.52
N THR A 47 -68.13 21.49 -9.33
CA THR A 47 -69.57 21.70 -9.05
C THR A 47 -69.93 20.80 -7.86
N GLY A 48 -70.07 21.37 -6.67
CA GLY A 48 -70.33 20.56 -5.48
C GLY A 48 -70.67 21.40 -4.25
N ARG A 49 -71.88 21.96 -4.27
CA ARG A 49 -72.72 22.40 -3.13
C ARG A 49 -72.04 22.35 -1.75
N VAL A 50 -71.76 23.54 -1.20
CA VAL A 50 -71.55 23.72 0.24
C VAL A 50 -72.86 23.37 0.95
N THR A 51 -72.91 22.21 1.60
CA THR A 51 -73.85 21.96 2.68
C THR A 51 -73.04 22.01 3.97
N THR A 52 -73.16 23.13 4.67
CA THR A 52 -72.78 23.26 6.07
C THR A 52 -73.70 22.37 6.90
N GLU A 53 -73.30 21.13 7.15
CA GLU A 53 -73.78 20.38 8.31
C GLU A 53 -72.68 20.39 9.36
N ARG A 54 -72.92 21.18 10.40
CA ARG A 54 -72.15 21.21 11.64
C ARG A 54 -72.35 19.87 12.35
N PRO A 55 -71.32 19.02 12.51
CA PRO A 55 -71.42 17.88 13.38
C PRO A 55 -71.56 18.39 14.81
N GLU A 56 -72.57 17.88 15.52
CA GLU A 56 -72.85 18.14 16.92
C GLU A 56 -71.59 17.89 17.77
N GLU A 57 -71.24 18.88 18.59
CA GLU A 57 -70.22 18.75 19.64
C GLU A 57 -70.70 17.70 20.65
N GLN A 58 -70.26 16.46 20.46
CA GLN A 58 -70.18 15.52 21.56
C GLN A 58 -69.05 16.00 22.49
N PRO A 59 -69.25 16.02 23.82
CA PRO A 59 -68.20 16.40 24.76
C PRO A 59 -66.97 15.53 24.51
N ILE A 60 -65.85 16.17 24.14
CA ILE A 60 -64.56 15.49 24.12
C ILE A 60 -64.25 15.17 25.58
N GLU A 61 -64.47 13.92 25.98
CA GLU A 61 -64.07 13.43 27.30
C GLU A 61 -62.58 13.74 27.49
N GLY A 62 -62.24 14.64 28.42
CA GLY A 62 -60.85 15.05 28.71
C GLY A 62 -59.89 13.87 28.97
N SER A 63 -60.44 12.74 29.39
CA SER A 63 -59.77 11.44 29.54
C SER A 63 -59.05 10.96 28.27
N ALA A 64 -59.60 11.17 27.07
CA ALA A 64 -59.03 10.67 25.82
C ALA A 64 -57.78 11.45 25.38
N VAL A 65 -57.75 12.76 25.65
CA VAL A 65 -56.61 13.65 25.32
C VAL A 65 -55.48 13.47 26.34
N GLU A 66 -55.78 13.37 27.62
CA GLU A 66 -54.80 13.10 28.68
C GLU A 66 -54.09 11.75 28.44
N THR A 67 -54.84 10.69 28.13
CA THR A 67 -54.28 9.37 27.78
C THR A 67 -53.35 9.42 26.55
N SER A 68 -53.60 10.33 25.61
CA SER A 68 -52.76 10.48 24.41
C SER A 68 -51.44 11.19 24.71
N GLN A 69 -51.44 12.18 25.61
CA GLN A 69 -50.25 12.91 26.03
C GLN A 69 -49.32 12.01 26.85
N ASP A 70 -49.87 11.23 27.79
CA ASP A 70 -49.10 10.30 28.60
C ASP A 70 -48.38 9.23 27.76
N ARG A 71 -49.05 8.70 26.73
CA ARG A 71 -48.46 7.76 25.77
C ARG A 71 -47.32 8.37 24.96
N ILE A 72 -47.39 9.65 24.62
CA ILE A 72 -46.32 10.35 23.91
C ILE A 72 -45.11 10.53 24.82
N LEU A 73 -45.33 10.93 26.07
CA LEU A 73 -44.26 11.09 27.06
C LEU A 73 -43.55 9.76 27.35
N GLU A 74 -44.30 8.66 27.46
CA GLU A 74 -43.74 7.32 27.62
C GLU A 74 -42.85 6.93 26.43
N ARG A 75 -43.33 7.13 25.20
CA ARG A 75 -42.56 6.86 23.97
C ARG A 75 -41.30 7.72 23.87
N LEU A 76 -41.36 8.99 24.28
CA LEU A 76 -40.19 9.88 24.30
C LEU A 76 -39.18 9.44 25.37
N GLY A 77 -39.65 9.03 26.55
CA GLY A 77 -38.80 8.48 27.60
C GLY A 77 -38.09 7.20 27.16
N GLU A 78 -38.83 6.29 26.53
CA GLU A 78 -38.28 5.05 25.96
C GLU A 78 -37.27 5.34 24.84
N ARG A 79 -37.59 6.26 23.93
CA ARG A 79 -36.67 6.68 22.88
C ARG A 79 -35.39 7.29 23.45
N ARG A 80 -35.50 8.08 24.53
CA ARG A 80 -34.33 8.68 25.19
C ARG A 80 -33.41 7.59 25.76
N ARG A 81 -33.96 6.60 26.46
CA ARG A 81 -33.17 5.46 26.97
C ARG A 81 -32.46 4.70 25.85
N GLN A 82 -33.16 4.42 24.75
CA GLN A 82 -32.56 3.75 23.58
C GLN A 82 -31.45 4.57 22.93
N LEU A 83 -31.56 5.90 22.91
CA LEU A 83 -30.49 6.78 22.42
C LEU A 83 -29.31 6.80 23.39
N ASP A 84 -29.55 6.95 24.70
CA ASP A 84 -28.50 6.93 25.72
C ASP A 84 -27.71 5.60 25.71
N GLU A 85 -28.38 4.47 25.47
CA GLU A 85 -27.74 3.16 25.32
C GLU A 85 -26.86 3.08 24.07
N ARG A 86 -27.35 3.61 22.93
CA ARG A 86 -26.58 3.66 21.69
C ARG A 86 -25.39 4.60 21.78
N GLU A 87 -25.54 5.74 22.44
CA GLU A 87 -24.46 6.70 22.67
C GLU A 87 -23.33 6.04 23.46
N ARG A 88 -23.65 5.34 24.56
CA ARG A 88 -22.64 4.59 25.33
C ARG A 88 -21.96 3.49 24.52
N ASP A 89 -22.69 2.75 23.68
CA ASP A 89 -22.11 1.72 22.81
C ASP A 89 -21.17 2.33 21.77
N LEU A 90 -21.55 3.47 21.17
CA LEU A 90 -20.69 4.20 20.24
C LEU A 90 -19.44 4.76 20.92
N ASP A 91 -19.56 5.35 22.11
CA ASP A 91 -18.42 5.86 22.89
C ASP A 91 -17.42 4.76 23.21
N LEU A 92 -17.92 3.58 23.60
CA LEU A 92 -17.06 2.42 23.88
C LEU A 92 -16.33 1.96 22.61
N ARG A 93 -17.04 1.87 21.48
CA ARG A 93 -16.44 1.49 20.19
C ARG A 93 -15.40 2.51 19.74
N GLU A 94 -15.67 3.80 19.91
CA GLU A 94 -14.72 4.87 19.58
C GLU A 94 -13.45 4.75 20.40
N GLN A 95 -13.55 4.54 21.72
CA GLN A 95 -12.37 4.35 22.58
C GLN A 95 -11.55 3.11 22.19
N LEU A 96 -12.22 2.00 21.85
CA LEU A 96 -11.55 0.79 21.37
C LEU A 96 -10.85 1.00 20.03
N LEU A 97 -11.49 1.72 19.10
CA LEU A 97 -10.91 2.07 17.81
C LEU A 97 -9.72 3.00 17.97
N GLN A 98 -9.82 4.05 18.79
CA GLN A 98 -8.69 4.96 19.07
C GLN A 98 -7.50 4.21 19.69
N ALA A 99 -7.76 3.29 20.63
CA ALA A 99 -6.70 2.47 21.21
C ALA A 99 -6.08 1.52 20.17
N ALA A 100 -6.87 0.98 19.25
CA ALA A 100 -6.38 0.13 18.16
C ALA A 100 -5.57 0.93 17.13
N GLU A 101 -6.03 2.13 16.74
CA GLU A 101 -5.33 3.05 15.85
C GLU A 101 -3.99 3.47 16.43
N GLN A 102 -3.94 3.83 17.72
CA GLN A 102 -2.69 4.18 18.37
C GLN A 102 -1.70 3.00 18.37
N ARG A 103 -2.17 1.80 18.73
CA ARG A 103 -1.34 0.59 18.68
C ARG A 103 -0.84 0.31 17.27
N LEU A 104 -1.66 0.51 16.25
CA LEU A 104 -1.25 0.31 14.87
C LEU A 104 -0.21 1.36 14.45
N ALA A 105 -0.39 2.62 14.82
CA ALA A 105 0.57 3.68 14.55
C ALA A 105 1.93 3.39 15.20
N ASP A 106 1.93 2.93 16.46
CA ASP A 106 3.14 2.53 17.17
C ASP A 106 3.86 1.37 16.44
N ARG A 107 3.09 0.35 16.00
CA ARG A 107 3.63 -0.79 15.23
C ARG A 107 4.21 -0.38 13.88
N VAL A 108 3.55 0.53 13.18
CA VAL A 108 4.06 1.06 11.91
C VAL A 108 5.37 1.81 12.15
N GLY A 109 5.43 2.66 13.18
CA GLY A 109 6.66 3.35 13.54
C GLY A 109 7.81 2.40 13.92
N GLU A 110 7.52 1.33 14.66
CA GLU A 110 8.49 0.27 14.98
C GLU A 110 9.02 -0.42 13.71
N LEU A 111 8.13 -0.73 12.76
CA LEU A 111 8.48 -1.38 11.50
C LEU A 111 9.31 -0.47 10.60
N GLU A 112 8.93 0.81 10.47
CA GLU A 112 9.71 1.81 9.71
C GLU A 112 11.11 1.99 10.31
N ALA A 113 11.22 2.06 11.64
CA ALA A 113 12.51 2.15 12.31
C ALA A 113 13.36 0.88 12.10
N LEU A 114 12.73 -0.30 12.07
CA LEU A 114 13.42 -1.55 11.80
C LEU A 114 13.89 -1.62 10.34
N GLU A 115 13.05 -1.22 9.39
CA GLU A 115 13.39 -1.16 7.97
C GLU A 115 14.59 -0.25 7.73
N GLN A 116 14.59 0.94 8.34
CA GLN A 116 15.72 1.87 8.25
C GLN A 116 17.01 1.27 8.81
N ARG A 117 16.94 0.59 9.97
CA ARG A 117 18.12 -0.07 10.57
C ARG A 117 18.63 -1.20 9.69
N ILE A 118 17.74 -1.98 9.09
CA ILE A 118 18.11 -3.05 8.16
C ILE A 118 18.77 -2.45 6.92
N GLY A 119 18.19 -1.38 6.35
CA GLY A 119 18.76 -0.66 5.20
C GLY A 119 20.20 -0.22 5.48
N VAL A 120 20.41 0.49 6.59
CA VAL A 120 21.75 0.94 7.00
C VAL A 120 22.71 -0.24 7.20
N ALA A 121 22.28 -1.30 7.88
CA ALA A 121 23.14 -2.46 8.11
C ALA A 121 23.50 -3.22 6.83
N LEU A 122 22.59 -3.26 5.85
CA LEU A 122 22.86 -3.86 4.53
C LEU A 122 23.84 -3.01 3.73
N ASP A 123 23.67 -1.69 3.74
CA ASP A 123 24.58 -0.75 3.06
C ASP A 123 25.99 -0.84 3.67
N GLU A 124 26.11 -0.81 5.00
CA GLU A 124 27.39 -0.97 5.69
C GLU A 124 28.06 -2.31 5.35
N ARG A 125 27.28 -3.39 5.27
CA ARG A 125 27.80 -4.71 4.90
C ARG A 125 28.29 -4.75 3.45
N GLU A 126 27.55 -4.14 2.53
CA GLU A 126 27.97 -4.07 1.13
C GLU A 126 29.22 -3.19 0.98
N GLU A 127 29.29 -2.05 1.66
CA GLU A 127 30.49 -1.22 1.69
C GLU A 127 31.71 -1.97 2.23
N GLN A 128 31.55 -2.73 3.32
CA GLN A 128 32.63 -3.57 3.87
C GLN A 128 33.08 -4.64 2.88
N ARG A 129 32.13 -5.33 2.23
CA ARG A 129 32.40 -6.35 1.20
C ARG A 129 33.15 -5.73 0.02
N LEU A 130 32.69 -4.59 -0.49
CA LEU A 130 33.33 -3.88 -1.60
C LEU A 130 34.73 -3.40 -1.20
N ALA A 131 34.90 -2.89 0.02
CA ALA A 131 36.20 -2.49 0.54
C ALA A 131 37.16 -3.68 0.67
N GLU A 132 36.68 -4.85 1.07
CA GLU A 132 37.48 -6.08 1.11
C GLU A 132 37.94 -6.53 -0.26
N VAL A 133 37.01 -6.58 -1.23
CA VAL A 133 37.34 -6.89 -2.63
C VAL A 133 38.33 -5.88 -3.18
N GLN A 134 38.14 -4.59 -2.89
CA GLN A 134 39.06 -3.54 -3.33
C GLN A 134 40.46 -3.70 -2.73
N ARG A 135 40.58 -4.07 -1.45
CA ARG A 135 41.88 -4.37 -0.82
C ARG A 135 42.59 -5.53 -1.53
N LEU A 136 41.86 -6.59 -1.86
CA LEU A 136 42.41 -7.71 -2.62
C LEU A 136 42.90 -7.26 -3.99
N ILE A 137 42.11 -6.48 -4.73
CA ILE A 137 42.50 -5.94 -6.04
C ILE A 137 43.77 -5.11 -5.91
N THR A 138 43.84 -4.19 -4.95
CA THR A 138 45.03 -3.34 -4.75
C THR A 138 46.28 -4.15 -4.46
N MET A 139 46.17 -5.24 -3.68
CA MET A 139 47.29 -6.15 -3.43
C MET A 139 47.80 -6.76 -4.75
N TYR A 140 46.91 -7.26 -5.60
CA TYR A 140 47.28 -7.79 -6.92
C TYR A 140 47.82 -6.71 -7.88
N GLU A 141 47.27 -5.49 -7.86
CA GLU A 141 47.76 -4.38 -8.70
C GLU A 141 49.17 -3.91 -8.33
N SER A 142 49.55 -4.07 -7.05
CA SER A 142 50.88 -3.77 -6.52
C SER A 142 51.90 -4.90 -6.76
N MET A 143 51.42 -6.10 -7.09
CA MET A 143 52.25 -7.26 -7.38
C MET A 143 52.80 -7.21 -8.81
N ARG A 144 53.85 -8.00 -9.08
CA ARG A 144 54.38 -8.15 -10.44
C ARG A 144 53.37 -8.89 -11.32
N ALA A 145 53.23 -8.43 -12.57
CA ALA A 145 52.25 -8.97 -13.50
C ALA A 145 52.40 -10.49 -13.73
N LYS A 146 53.63 -11.00 -13.74
CA LYS A 146 53.91 -12.43 -13.89
C LYS A 146 53.40 -13.25 -12.69
N ASP A 147 53.72 -12.82 -11.48
CA ASP A 147 53.32 -13.52 -10.25
C ASP A 147 51.79 -13.50 -10.08
N ALA A 148 51.15 -12.36 -10.38
CA ALA A 148 49.69 -12.25 -10.38
C ALA A 148 49.03 -13.14 -11.45
N ALA A 149 49.63 -13.23 -12.64
CA ALA A 149 49.13 -14.08 -13.72
C ALA A 149 49.19 -15.56 -13.36
N GLU A 150 50.27 -16.03 -12.71
CA GLU A 150 50.40 -17.41 -12.23
C GLU A 150 49.22 -17.79 -11.31
N ILE A 151 48.90 -16.92 -10.34
CA ILE A 151 47.76 -17.13 -9.42
C ILE A 151 46.42 -17.06 -10.16
N MET A 152 46.25 -16.09 -11.06
CA MET A 152 44.99 -15.91 -11.81
C MET A 152 44.69 -17.03 -12.80
N ASN A 153 45.70 -17.76 -13.27
CA ASN A 153 45.50 -18.92 -14.14
C ASN A 153 44.82 -20.09 -13.41
N GLU A 154 45.02 -20.20 -12.10
CA GLU A 154 44.45 -21.26 -11.24
C GLU A 154 43.08 -20.89 -10.66
N LEU A 155 42.69 -19.62 -10.77
CA LEU A 155 41.46 -19.11 -10.19
C LEU A 155 40.22 -19.54 -10.98
N ASP A 156 39.10 -19.70 -10.28
CA ASP A 156 37.80 -19.94 -10.92
C ASP A 156 37.39 -18.75 -11.81
N LEU A 157 36.77 -19.06 -12.97
CA LEU A 157 36.41 -18.07 -13.96
C LEU A 157 35.45 -16.99 -13.42
N SER A 158 34.55 -17.34 -12.49
CA SER A 158 33.60 -16.40 -11.90
C SER A 158 34.30 -15.34 -11.05
N ILE A 159 35.25 -15.75 -10.21
CA ILE A 159 36.03 -14.85 -9.33
C ILE A 159 36.98 -14.01 -10.19
N LEU A 160 37.64 -14.63 -11.18
CA LEU A 160 38.51 -13.92 -12.11
C LEU A 160 37.77 -12.82 -12.87
N LEU A 161 36.54 -13.10 -13.32
CA LEU A 161 35.69 -12.12 -14.00
C LEU A 161 35.31 -10.96 -13.06
N GLU A 162 34.96 -11.25 -11.81
CA GLU A 162 34.60 -10.24 -10.82
C GLU A 162 35.78 -9.30 -10.50
N VAL A 163 36.97 -9.87 -10.33
CA VAL A 163 38.21 -9.11 -10.12
C VAL A 163 38.57 -8.29 -11.36
N ALA A 164 38.50 -8.88 -12.56
CA ALA A 164 38.85 -8.21 -13.80
C ALA A 164 37.98 -6.99 -14.12
N ARG A 165 36.70 -7.01 -13.72
CA ARG A 165 35.77 -5.89 -13.92
C ARG A 165 36.06 -4.68 -13.05
N ARG A 166 36.60 -4.91 -11.84
CA ARG A 166 36.85 -3.86 -10.85
C ARG A 166 38.31 -3.38 -10.85
N MET A 167 39.23 -4.19 -11.38
CA MET A 167 40.65 -3.83 -11.51
C MET A 167 40.88 -2.76 -12.58
N ASN A 168 41.94 -1.97 -12.43
CA ASN A 168 42.38 -1.04 -13.46
C ASN A 168 42.63 -1.77 -14.81
N PRO A 169 41.99 -1.37 -15.92
CA PRO A 169 42.10 -2.07 -17.20
C PRO A 169 43.54 -2.20 -17.72
N ARG A 170 44.40 -1.22 -17.44
CA ARG A 170 45.81 -1.24 -17.88
C ARG A 170 46.60 -2.29 -17.12
N LYS A 171 46.41 -2.39 -15.79
CA LYS A 171 47.04 -3.40 -14.95
C LYS A 171 46.58 -4.81 -15.32
N MET A 172 45.28 -4.97 -15.57
CA MET A 172 44.72 -6.24 -16.03
C MET A 172 45.30 -6.65 -17.39
N ALA A 173 45.50 -5.71 -18.33
CA ALA A 173 46.15 -6.00 -19.61
C ALA A 173 47.60 -6.49 -19.43
N ASP A 174 48.38 -5.86 -18.54
CA ASP A 174 49.74 -6.28 -18.22
C ASP A 174 49.77 -7.71 -17.62
N ILE A 175 48.79 -8.04 -16.76
CA ILE A 175 48.62 -9.39 -16.18
C ILE A 175 48.22 -10.40 -17.26
N MET A 176 47.21 -10.09 -18.07
CA MET A 176 46.74 -10.96 -19.18
C MET A 176 47.85 -11.28 -20.18
N ALA A 177 48.79 -10.37 -20.40
CA ALA A 177 49.96 -10.62 -21.25
C ALA A 177 50.91 -11.70 -20.70
N GLN A 178 50.88 -11.96 -19.39
CA GLN A 178 51.66 -12.99 -18.71
C GLN A 178 50.83 -14.25 -18.39
N MET A 179 49.52 -14.24 -18.65
CA MET A 179 48.62 -15.37 -18.41
C MET A 179 48.78 -16.48 -19.46
N GLN A 180 48.26 -17.67 -19.15
CA GLN A 180 48.14 -18.72 -20.14
C GLN A 180 47.14 -18.33 -21.24
N PRO A 181 47.42 -18.62 -22.53
CA PRO A 181 46.56 -18.21 -23.63
C PRO A 181 45.11 -18.71 -23.51
N ASP A 182 44.91 -19.89 -22.93
CA ASP A 182 43.58 -20.45 -22.72
C ASP A 182 42.81 -19.70 -21.63
N ALA A 183 43.44 -19.41 -20.49
CA ALA A 183 42.82 -18.65 -19.40
C ALA A 183 42.44 -17.23 -19.84
N ALA A 184 43.33 -16.53 -20.53
CA ALA A 184 43.07 -15.19 -21.07
C ALA A 184 41.91 -15.18 -22.08
N ARG A 185 41.83 -16.21 -22.95
CA ARG A 185 40.71 -16.38 -23.89
C ARG A 185 39.39 -16.56 -23.15
N ARG A 186 39.32 -17.46 -22.16
CA ARG A 186 38.11 -17.70 -21.36
C ARG A 186 37.63 -16.42 -20.67
N LEU A 187 38.54 -15.67 -20.06
CA LEU A 187 38.23 -14.38 -19.44
C LEU A 187 37.68 -13.37 -20.47
N THR A 188 38.28 -13.30 -21.65
CA THR A 188 37.84 -12.37 -22.71
C THR A 188 36.43 -12.70 -23.20
N ILE A 189 36.12 -13.98 -23.41
CA ILE A 189 34.77 -14.44 -23.77
C ILE A 189 33.78 -14.09 -22.66
N ALA A 190 34.13 -14.37 -21.41
CA ALA A 190 33.27 -14.08 -20.25
C ALA A 190 33.00 -12.57 -20.09
N LEU A 191 34.01 -11.72 -20.29
CA LEU A 191 33.86 -10.26 -20.28
C LEU A 191 32.95 -9.77 -21.41
N ALA A 192 33.08 -10.34 -22.61
CA ALA A 192 32.25 -9.98 -23.76
C ALA A 192 30.78 -10.41 -23.60
N MET A 193 30.53 -11.62 -23.11
CA MET A 193 29.17 -12.17 -22.93
C MET A 193 28.38 -11.42 -21.86
N ASN A 194 29.00 -11.17 -20.71
CA ASN A 194 28.33 -10.49 -19.60
C ASN A 194 28.53 -8.97 -19.62
N GLY A 195 29.25 -8.41 -20.59
CA GLY A 195 29.47 -6.97 -20.75
C GLY A 195 28.21 -6.19 -21.15
N GLY A 196 27.12 -6.89 -21.47
CA GLY A 196 25.82 -6.32 -21.81
C GLY A 196 24.75 -6.39 -20.70
N VAL A 197 25.03 -6.97 -19.53
CA VAL A 197 24.00 -7.15 -18.49
C VAL A 197 24.04 -5.99 -17.50
N GLN A 198 23.32 -4.93 -17.83
CA GLN A 198 22.74 -4.03 -16.82
C GLN A 198 21.41 -4.61 -16.38
N ASP A 199 21.21 -4.67 -15.06
CA ASP A 199 19.92 -4.79 -14.37
C ASP A 199 18.93 -5.78 -15.01
N GLU A 200 19.06 -7.07 -14.70
CA GLU A 200 17.87 -7.94 -14.70
C GLU A 200 17.03 -7.51 -13.48
N PRO A 201 15.88 -6.81 -13.66
CA PRO A 201 14.95 -6.64 -12.57
C PRO A 201 14.51 -8.04 -12.16
N VAL A 202 14.56 -8.33 -10.85
CA VAL A 202 14.02 -9.54 -10.24
C VAL A 202 12.70 -9.90 -10.94
N THR A 203 12.74 -10.90 -11.80
CA THR A 203 11.60 -11.22 -12.66
C THR A 203 10.47 -11.65 -11.75
N THR A 204 9.28 -11.10 -11.95
CA THR A 204 8.03 -11.40 -11.22
C THR A 204 7.74 -12.91 -11.08
N GLN A 205 8.39 -13.76 -11.88
CA GLN A 205 8.35 -15.21 -11.78
C GLN A 205 8.85 -15.76 -10.43
N SER A 206 9.81 -15.11 -9.77
CA SER A 206 10.32 -15.53 -8.45
C SER A 206 9.31 -15.25 -7.32
N ILE A 207 8.42 -14.27 -7.51
CA ILE A 207 7.38 -13.90 -6.54
C ILE A 207 6.18 -14.87 -6.64
N GLN A 208 5.96 -15.49 -7.81
CA GLN A 208 4.90 -16.49 -8.00
C GLN A 208 5.23 -17.87 -7.41
N ALA A 209 6.47 -18.09 -6.95
CA ALA A 209 6.92 -19.34 -6.32
C ALA A 209 6.78 -19.34 -4.78
N LEU A 210 6.18 -18.30 -4.19
CA LEU A 210 5.79 -18.32 -2.78
C LEU A 210 4.62 -19.29 -2.59
N PRO A 211 4.70 -20.26 -1.66
CA PRO A 211 3.57 -21.14 -1.37
C PRO A 211 2.39 -20.28 -0.89
N GLN A 212 1.24 -20.42 -1.56
CA GLN A 212 0.01 -19.79 -1.11
C GLN A 212 -0.30 -20.30 0.30
N ILE A 213 -0.44 -19.37 1.25
CA ILE A 213 -0.92 -19.68 2.59
C ILE A 213 -2.41 -19.99 2.44
N GLU A 214 -2.74 -21.25 2.16
CA GLU A 214 -4.09 -21.75 2.35
C GLU A 214 -4.42 -21.56 3.84
N GLY A 215 -5.44 -20.75 4.13
CA GLY A 215 -5.92 -20.53 5.48
C GLY A 215 -6.53 -21.82 6.02
N GLU A 216 -5.71 -22.64 6.66
CA GLU A 216 -6.20 -23.79 7.41
C GLU A 216 -7.02 -23.26 8.60
N PRO A 217 -8.31 -23.66 8.74
CA PRO A 217 -9.16 -23.16 9.81
C PRO A 217 -8.61 -23.61 11.16
N ILE A 218 -8.34 -22.64 12.04
CA ILE A 218 -7.87 -22.86 13.41
C ILE A 218 -8.90 -23.75 14.14
N PRO A 219 -8.54 -24.95 14.63
CA PRO A 219 -9.46 -25.80 15.35
C PRO A 219 -9.87 -25.14 16.67
N ALA A 220 -11.17 -25.13 16.96
CA ALA A 220 -11.74 -24.56 18.17
C ALA A 220 -11.18 -25.24 19.44
N PRO A 221 -10.95 -24.49 20.53
CA PRO A 221 -10.42 -25.06 21.76
C PRO A 221 -11.44 -26.01 22.40
N GLU A 222 -11.03 -27.25 22.66
CA GLU A 222 -11.82 -28.22 23.41
C GLU A 222 -12.03 -27.72 24.84
N ALA A 223 -13.29 -27.57 25.24
CA ALA A 223 -13.68 -27.24 26.59
C ALA A 223 -13.35 -28.41 27.54
N ARG A 224 -12.54 -28.12 28.56
CA ARG A 224 -12.36 -28.97 29.75
C ARG A 224 -13.11 -28.38 30.93
#